data_AF-A0A7X8VEB8-F1
#
_entry.id   AF-A0A7X8VEB8-F1
#
_cell.length_a   1.000
_cell.length_b   1.000
_cell.length_c   1.000
_cell.angle_alpha   90.00
_cell.angle_beta   90.00
_cell.angle_gamma   90.00
#
_symmetry.space_group_name_H-M   'P 1'
#
loop_
_entity.id
_entity.type
_entity.pdbx_description
1 polymer ?
#
loop_
_entity_poly.entity_id
_entity_poly.type
_entity_poly.pdbx_seq_one_letter_code
_entity_poly.pdbx_strand_id
1 'polypeptide(L)' 'ENPNLSKELGTRHRAALGITEETDAVAIIVSEETGVISVAKEGKLSRYLDVKTLKNMLKDIYDIKDKKPSLWYWRKDHA' A
#
# COMPACT_ATOMS: atom_id res chain seq x y z
N GLU A 1 -1.85 -8.67 -21.97
CA GLU A 1 -2.96 -8.59 -21.00
C GLU A 1 -3.22 -9.98 -20.45
N ASN A 2 -3.33 -10.15 -19.13
CA ASN A 2 -3.57 -11.47 -18.52
C ASN A 2 -5.09 -11.66 -18.31
N PRO A 3 -5.81 -12.41 -19.16
CA PRO A 3 -7.28 -12.51 -19.13
C PRO A 3 -7.82 -13.16 -17.86
N ASN A 4 -6.98 -13.87 -17.09
CA ASN A 4 -7.35 -14.42 -15.79
C ASN A 4 -7.43 -13.35 -14.70
N LEU A 5 -6.70 -12.23 -14.85
CA LEU A 5 -6.78 -11.13 -13.91
C LEU A 5 -8.19 -10.53 -13.94
N SER A 6 -8.82 -10.38 -15.10
CA SER A 6 -10.12 -9.67 -15.21
C SER A 6 -11.30 -10.43 -14.59
N LYS A 7 -11.25 -11.77 -14.54
CA LYS A 7 -12.34 -12.60 -14.01
C LYS A 7 -12.45 -12.57 -12.48
N GLU A 8 -11.34 -12.37 -11.77
CA GLU A 8 -11.33 -12.31 -10.30
C GLU A 8 -11.48 -10.88 -9.75
N LEU A 9 -11.48 -9.86 -10.61
CA LEU A 9 -11.59 -8.47 -10.18
C LEU A 9 -13.05 -8.09 -10.03
N GLY A 10 -13.51 -7.97 -8.77
CA GLY A 10 -14.80 -7.37 -8.44
C GLY A 10 -14.87 -5.86 -8.75
N THR A 11 -16.04 -5.26 -8.54
CA THR A 11 -16.28 -3.82 -8.79
C THR A 11 -15.32 -2.91 -8.02
N ARG A 12 -15.00 -3.25 -6.76
CA ARG A 12 -14.04 -2.49 -5.92
C ARG A 12 -12.65 -2.42 -6.55
N HIS A 13 -12.18 -3.52 -7.13
CA HIS A 13 -10.88 -3.57 -7.78
C HIS A 13 -10.86 -2.74 -9.07
N ARG A 14 -11.93 -2.80 -9.87
CA ARG A 14 -12.05 -1.98 -11.08
C ARG A 14 -12.12 -0.49 -10.77
N ALA A 15 -12.89 -0.10 -9.75
CA ALA A 15 -12.95 1.28 -9.31
C ALA A 15 -11.59 1.78 -8.80
N ALA A 16 -10.88 0.96 -8.04
CA ALA A 16 -9.53 1.26 -7.57
C ALA A 16 -8.53 1.40 -8.72
N LEU A 17 -8.55 0.51 -9.70
CA LEU A 17 -7.71 0.64 -10.90
C LEU A 17 -8.01 1.95 -11.61
N GLY A 18 -9.28 2.21 -11.96
CA GLY A 18 -9.66 3.40 -12.71
C GLY A 18 -9.28 4.72 -12.03
N ILE A 19 -9.48 4.85 -10.71
CA ILE A 19 -9.07 6.09 -10.02
C ILE A 19 -7.55 6.27 -10.01
N THR A 20 -6.79 5.18 -9.90
CA THR A 20 -5.31 5.23 -9.83
C THR A 20 -4.63 5.25 -11.20
N GLU A 21 -5.36 5.08 -12.30
CA GLU A 21 -4.87 5.29 -13.66
C GLU A 21 -4.79 6.78 -14.00
N GLU A 22 -5.75 7.56 -13.52
CA GLU A 22 -5.89 8.99 -13.83
C GLU A 22 -5.31 9.92 -12.76
N THR A 23 -4.92 9.37 -11.61
CA THR A 23 -4.43 10.15 -10.45
C THR A 23 -3.23 9.48 -9.78
N ASP A 24 -2.56 10.22 -8.91
CA ASP A 24 -1.50 9.71 -8.03
C ASP A 24 -2.04 9.00 -6.78
N ALA A 25 -3.36 8.77 -6.72
CA ALA A 25 -4.00 8.12 -5.59
C ALA A 25 -3.46 6.71 -5.34
N VAL A 26 -3.53 6.30 -4.08
CA VAL A 26 -3.26 4.93 -3.64
C VAL A 26 -4.56 4.38 -3.06
N ALA A 27 -5.08 3.32 -3.68
CA ALA A 27 -6.33 2.70 -3.27
C ALA A 27 -6.05 1.35 -2.59
N ILE A 28 -6.49 1.19 -1.35
CA ILE A 28 -6.44 -0.09 -0.63
C ILE A 28 -7.79 -0.80 -0.81
N ILE A 29 -7.76 -2.06 -1.19
CA ILE A 29 -8.95 -2.86 -1.48
C ILE A 29 -8.95 -4.07 -0.55
N VAL A 30 -10.10 -4.32 0.09
CA VAL A 30 -10.37 -5.57 0.80
C VAL A 30 -11.46 -6.32 0.06
N SER A 31 -11.14 -7.55 -0.35
CA SER A 31 -12.09 -8.46 -0.97
C SER A 31 -13.18 -8.85 0.02
N GLU A 32 -14.45 -8.67 -0.36
CA GLU A 32 -15.60 -9.06 0.46
C GLU A 32 -15.76 -10.58 0.54
N GLU A 33 -15.38 -11.30 -0.53
CA GLU A 33 -15.52 -12.74 -0.62
C GLU A 33 -14.38 -13.49 0.08
N THR A 34 -13.16 -12.96 -0.01
CA THR A 34 -11.95 -13.69 0.41
C THR A 34 -11.17 -13.02 1.53
N GLY A 35 -11.51 -11.77 1.89
CA GLY A 35 -10.74 -10.97 2.86
C GLY A 35 -9.34 -10.56 2.37
N VAL A 36 -8.95 -10.97 1.15
CA VAL A 36 -7.64 -10.64 0.57
C VAL A 36 -7.48 -9.13 0.45
N ILE A 37 -6.33 -8.65 0.90
CA ILE A 37 -5.91 -7.25 0.77
C ILE A 37 -5.17 -7.07 -0.57
N SER A 38 -5.56 -6.04 -1.30
CA SER A 38 -4.90 -5.58 -2.51
C SER A 38 -4.64 -4.08 -2.41
N VAL A 39 -3.72 -3.57 -3.22
CA VAL A 39 -3.50 -2.13 -3.42
C VAL A 39 -3.39 -1.82 -4.90
N ALA A 40 -4.05 -0.76 -5.33
CA ALA A 40 -3.86 -0.15 -6.64
C ALA A 40 -3.08 1.18 -6.50
N LYS A 41 -2.13 1.41 -7.40
CA LYS A 41 -1.35 2.65 -7.52
C LYS A 41 -0.82 2.74 -8.95
N GLU A 42 -0.89 3.91 -9.59
CA GLU A 42 -0.39 4.14 -10.96
C GLU A 42 -0.92 3.09 -11.97
N GLY A 43 -2.22 2.78 -11.88
CA GLY A 43 -2.88 1.75 -12.71
C GLY A 43 -2.38 0.32 -12.51
N LYS A 44 -1.56 0.06 -11.48
CA LYS A 44 -1.03 -1.27 -11.18
C LYS A 44 -1.68 -1.82 -9.94
N LEU A 45 -2.08 -3.09 -10.01
CA LEU A 45 -2.71 -3.80 -8.91
C LEU A 45 -1.74 -4.83 -8.29
N SER A 46 -1.48 -4.67 -7.00
CA SER A 46 -0.77 -5.64 -6.16
C SER A 46 -1.78 -6.37 -5.28
N ARG A 47 -1.86 -7.70 -5.38
CA ARG A 47 -2.85 -8.54 -4.67
C ARG A 47 -2.16 -9.44 -3.65
N TYR A 48 -2.94 -10.05 -2.76
CA TYR A 48 -2.45 -11.01 -1.75
C TYR A 48 -1.41 -10.41 -0.82
N LEU A 49 -1.62 -9.15 -0.42
CA LEU A 49 -0.74 -8.47 0.51
C LEU A 49 -1.03 -8.92 1.94
N ASP A 50 0.03 -9.22 2.69
CA ASP A 50 -0.06 -9.33 4.14
C ASP A 50 0.02 -7.94 4.80
N VAL A 51 -0.34 -7.87 6.08
CA VAL A 51 -0.36 -6.61 6.85
C VAL A 51 1.02 -5.96 6.90
N LYS A 52 2.08 -6.77 7.00
CA LYS A 52 3.46 -6.28 7.11
C LYS A 52 3.91 -5.61 5.80
N THR A 53 3.64 -6.24 4.66
CA THR A 53 3.95 -5.75 3.33
C THR A 53 3.15 -4.50 3.02
N LEU A 54 1.84 -4.49 3.31
CA LEU A 54 1.01 -3.29 3.18
C LEU A 54 1.60 -2.12 3.98
N LYS A 55 1.92 -2.36 5.25
CA LYS A 55 2.48 -1.32 6.13
C LYS A 55 3.80 -0.76 5.60
N ASN A 56 4.71 -1.62 5.17
CA ASN A 56 6.00 -1.19 4.61
C ASN A 56 5.78 -0.40 3.32
N MET A 57 4.92 -0.90 2.43
CA MET A 57 4.62 -0.22 1.18
C MET A 57 4.04 1.17 1.40
N LEU A 58 3.11 1.32 2.36
CA LEU A 58 2.58 2.64 2.73
C LEU A 58 3.64 3.55 3.35
N LYS A 59 4.52 3.02 4.20
CA LYS A 59 5.64 3.80 4.76
C LYS A 59 6.55 4.33 3.66
N ASP A 60 6.86 3.49 2.68
CA ASP A 60 7.73 3.85 1.55
C ASP A 60 7.06 4.90 0.65
N ILE A 61 5.77 4.73 0.35
CA ILE A 61 4.98 5.67 -0.46
C ILE A 61 4.94 7.06 0.17
N TYR A 62 4.76 7.14 1.49
CA TYR A 62 4.55 8.41 2.21
C TYR A 62 5.81 8.92 2.93
N ASP A 63 7.00 8.36 2.64
CA ASP A 63 8.28 8.68 3.29
C ASP A 63 8.18 8.74 4.83
N ILE A 64 7.42 7.83 5.43
CA ILE A 64 7.24 7.76 6.88
C ILE A 64 8.48 7.10 7.48
N LYS A 65 9.44 7.94 7.87
CA LYS A 65 10.65 7.51 8.59
C LYS A 65 10.31 7.12 10.02
N ASP A 66 10.71 5.92 10.44
CA ASP A 66 10.66 5.55 11.85
C ASP A 66 11.62 6.47 12.63
N LYS A 67 11.09 7.16 13.65
CA LYS A 67 11.92 7.94 14.56
C LYS A 67 12.89 6.99 15.27
N LYS A 68 14.18 7.07 14.95
CA LYS A 68 15.19 6.35 15.73
C LYS A 68 15.19 6.91 17.15
N PRO A 69 15.13 6.07 18.20
CA PRO A 69 15.26 6.56 19.56
C PRO A 69 16.59 7.30 19.69
N SER A 70 16.50 8.55 20.12
CA SER A 70 17.60 9.49 20.24
C SER A 70 18.49 9.15 21.45
N LEU A 71 19.08 7.96 21.48
CA LEU A 71 20.06 7.59 22.52
C LEU A 71 21.33 8.46 22.43
N TRP A 72 21.53 9.15 21.31
CA TRP A 72 22.69 10.00 21.02
C TRP A 72 22.47 11.49 21.34
N TYR A 73 21.23 11.95 21.54
CA TYR A 73 20.98 13.34 21.99
C TYR A 73 21.28 13.48 23.49
N TRP A 74 20.91 12.50 24.32
CA TRP A 74 21.14 12.55 25.77
C TRP A 74 22.64 12.60 26.17
N ARG A 75 23.52 11.99 25.37
CA ARG A 75 24.99 12.01 25.59
C ARG A 75 25.67 13.31 25.14
N LYS A 76 25.01 14.18 24.36
CA LYS A 76 25.61 15.46 23.91
C LYS A 76 25.35 16.62 24.87
N ASP A 77 24.26 16.60 25.63
CA ASP A 77 23.91 17.69 26.56
C ASP A 77 24.60 17.59 27.95
N HIS A 78 25.41 16.55 28.17
CA HIS A 78 26.13 16.31 29.45
C HIS A 78 27.65 16.20 29.25
N ALA A 79 28.18 16.73 28.13
CA ALA A 79 29.61 16.84 27.85
C ALA A 79 30.05 18.31 27.89
#